data_AF-A0A6A7LY48-F1
#
_entry.id   AF-A0A6A7LY48-F1
#
_cell.length_a   1.000
_cell.length_b   1.000
_cell.length_c   1.000
_cell.angle_alpha   90.00
_cell.angle_beta   90.00
_cell.angle_gamma   90.00
#
_symmetry.space_group_name_H-M   'P 1'
#
loop_
_entity.id
_entity.type
_entity.pdbx_description
1 polymer ?
#
loop_
_entity_poly.entity_id
_entity_poly.type
_entity_poly.pdbx_seq_one_letter_code
_entity_poly.pdbx_strand_id
1 'polypeptide(L)'
;MSTIADYALIGDCRTAALVSRAGSIDWLCLPDFSSPSVFAGLLDPVRGGSFSLRPRDPFFTASRRYVERTAVLETDFTTDSGSVRLLDLMPIDDGARALRPMREVLRAVEGMVGTVEIEVRFDLQPDYARRRLRPRQRGRLGWTYAWGNEVLVVRSDIALRLEGDALVGTVTLDAGERRYLSLAYTKGDPAVLPPLGAHAEERIVDTIHWWREWAGRCRYSGPYREQVVRSVVTLKLLTYALSGAIVAAPTTSLPEAIGKGRNWDYRYCWLRDAGLTTQALLALGYRDEALSFLGWMLHATRLSWPELQVMYDVFGRTRLDESELVHLAGYGSSRPVRIGNDAYRQRQLDIYGEVVSAAHAALAGNGRLDTESARMLAGLGDVVCRQWRESDASIWEVRGPLRHYTFSKVMCWAALDGLLKLHRDGALVLPPAKVEAFGRERAAIAQTIERRGFNAALGSYASVLDGDKVDASLLLMACIGYKEADDPRMRATYDRIHQRLGRNGLLYRYERFDGIDGVEGAFGICGFWAIDNLAKRGELDAAERRFRQMLAHANDLGLYAEEIDVASGAALGNFPQAFTHVGLINAAVAIERARA
;
A
#
# COMPACT_ATOMS: atom_id res chain seq x y z
N MET A 1 7.54 -21.96 8.06
CA MET A 1 7.64 -20.48 8.06
C MET A 1 6.48 -19.96 7.24
N SER A 2 5.75 -18.97 7.73
CA SER A 2 4.60 -18.39 7.02
C SER A 2 5.06 -17.77 5.69
N THR A 3 4.31 -18.02 4.62
CA THR A 3 4.51 -17.33 3.35
C THR A 3 4.02 -15.88 3.44
N ILE A 4 4.41 -14.99 2.52
CA ILE A 4 3.87 -13.62 2.49
C ILE A 4 2.34 -13.64 2.34
N ALA A 5 1.80 -14.55 1.54
CA ALA A 5 0.36 -14.71 1.32
C ALA A 5 -0.41 -15.19 2.56
N ASP A 6 0.27 -15.79 3.56
CA ASP A 6 -0.34 -16.24 4.80
C ASP A 6 -0.70 -15.10 5.76
N TYR A 7 -0.42 -13.85 5.41
CA TYR A 7 -0.73 -12.70 6.25
C TYR A 7 -2.05 -12.03 5.88
N ALA A 8 -2.76 -11.57 6.90
CA ALA A 8 -3.92 -10.71 6.82
C ALA A 8 -3.55 -9.31 7.33
N LEU A 9 -4.22 -8.26 6.82
CA LEU A 9 -4.06 -6.89 7.28
C LEU A 9 -5.18 -6.50 8.26
N ILE A 10 -4.82 -5.93 9.41
CA ILE A 10 -5.73 -5.19 10.29
C ILE A 10 -5.14 -3.80 10.56
N GLY A 11 -5.96 -2.80 10.88
CA GLY A 11 -5.46 -1.45 11.12
C GLY A 11 -6.55 -0.46 11.52
N ASP A 12 -6.13 0.67 12.08
CA ASP A 12 -6.98 1.77 12.53
C ASP A 12 -6.83 3.03 11.66
N CYS A 13 -6.29 2.86 10.45
CA CYS A 13 -5.86 3.94 9.56
C CYS A 13 -4.77 4.85 10.18
N ARG A 14 -4.18 4.50 11.32
CA ARG A 14 -3.04 5.25 11.87
C ARG A 14 -1.78 4.38 11.88
N THR A 15 -1.96 3.08 12.04
CA THR A 15 -0.99 2.03 11.75
C THR A 15 -1.70 0.77 11.27
N ALA A 16 -0.93 -0.28 10.98
CA ALA A 16 -1.45 -1.60 10.65
C ALA A 16 -0.58 -2.73 11.22
N ALA A 17 -1.22 -3.88 11.43
CA ALA A 17 -0.58 -5.11 11.84
C ALA A 17 -0.79 -6.21 10.80
N LEU A 18 0.17 -7.14 10.70
CA LEU A 18 0.03 -8.35 9.89
C LEU A 18 -0.19 -9.58 10.77
N VAL A 19 -1.33 -10.25 10.56
CA VAL A 19 -1.75 -11.45 11.28
C VAL A 19 -1.53 -12.68 10.41
N SER A 20 -0.68 -13.60 10.85
CA SER A 20 -0.46 -14.88 10.17
C SER A 20 -1.68 -15.79 10.28
N ARG A 21 -1.77 -16.78 9.38
CA ARG A 21 -2.78 -17.84 9.40
C ARG A 21 -2.83 -18.63 10.72
N ALA A 22 -1.73 -18.63 11.48
CA ALA A 22 -1.63 -19.29 12.77
C ALA A 22 -2.08 -18.41 13.95
N GLY A 23 -2.70 -17.25 13.72
CA GLY A 23 -3.17 -16.37 14.80
C GLY A 23 -2.06 -15.54 15.46
N SER A 24 -0.92 -15.35 14.79
CA SER A 24 0.19 -14.55 15.30
C SER A 24 0.32 -13.21 14.59
N ILE A 25 0.38 -12.12 15.34
CA ILE A 25 0.79 -10.81 14.83
C ILE A 25 2.31 -10.77 14.80
N ASP A 26 2.87 -10.81 13.59
CA ASP A 26 4.32 -10.88 13.37
C ASP A 26 4.91 -9.55 12.88
N TRP A 27 4.06 -8.58 12.56
CA TRP A 27 4.46 -7.23 12.16
C TRP A 27 3.51 -6.19 12.75
N LEU A 28 4.08 -5.17 13.38
CA LEU A 28 3.36 -3.98 13.84
C LEU A 28 4.35 -2.84 14.07
N CYS A 29 4.08 -1.67 13.51
CA CYS A 29 4.78 -0.42 13.79
C CYS A 29 3.94 0.49 14.69
N LEU A 30 4.56 1.17 15.65
CA LEU A 30 3.85 2.09 16.55
C LEU A 30 4.67 3.37 16.79
N PRO A 31 4.02 4.55 16.83
CA PRO A 31 2.57 4.77 16.70
C PRO A 31 2.02 4.77 15.26
N ASP A 32 2.87 4.83 14.24
CA ASP A 32 2.45 4.99 12.85
C ASP A 32 3.24 4.08 11.89
N PHE A 33 2.83 4.06 10.63
CA PHE A 33 3.47 3.23 9.58
C PHE A 33 4.98 3.45 9.48
N SER A 34 5.44 4.70 9.57
CA SER A 34 6.85 5.07 9.42
C SER A 34 7.69 4.83 10.68
N SER A 35 7.06 4.44 11.79
CA SER A 35 7.72 4.24 13.08
C SER A 35 8.45 2.90 13.17
N PRO A 36 9.41 2.75 14.09
CA PRO A 36 10.04 1.46 14.34
C PRO A 36 9.04 0.37 14.72
N SER A 37 9.33 -0.87 14.34
CA SER A 37 8.45 -1.98 14.65
C SER A 37 8.51 -2.33 16.14
N VAL A 38 7.39 -2.80 16.68
CA VAL A 38 7.31 -3.49 17.98
C VAL A 38 7.27 -5.00 17.84
N PHE A 39 6.86 -5.48 16.65
CA PHE A 39 7.01 -6.85 16.18
C PHE A 39 7.65 -6.83 14.79
N ALA A 40 8.72 -7.60 14.63
CA ALA A 40 9.45 -7.85 13.39
C ALA A 40 9.57 -9.36 13.10
N GLY A 41 8.70 -10.19 13.69
CA GLY A 41 8.67 -11.64 13.46
C GLY A 41 8.56 -12.01 11.98
N LEU A 42 7.93 -11.14 11.18
CA LEU A 42 7.88 -11.26 9.72
C LEU A 42 9.29 -11.26 9.09
N LEU A 43 10.21 -10.43 9.59
CA LEU A 43 11.57 -10.32 9.07
C LEU A 43 12.54 -11.30 9.75
N ASP A 44 12.27 -11.66 11.00
CA ASP A 44 13.06 -12.63 11.76
C ASP A 44 12.17 -13.32 12.80
N PRO A 45 11.73 -14.57 12.57
CA PRO A 45 10.82 -15.27 13.48
C PRO A 45 11.45 -15.63 14.82
N VAL A 46 12.78 -15.54 14.95
CA VAL A 46 13.50 -15.87 16.19
C VAL A 46 13.71 -14.61 17.04
N ARG A 47 14.08 -13.50 16.42
CA ARG A 47 14.45 -12.25 17.12
C ARG A 47 13.36 -11.21 17.13
N GLY A 48 12.48 -11.22 16.14
CA GLY A 48 11.57 -10.12 15.85
C GLY A 48 10.40 -9.98 16.82
N GLY A 49 10.14 -10.96 17.68
CA GLY A 49 8.98 -10.94 18.57
C GLY A 49 7.65 -11.08 17.82
N SER A 50 6.59 -11.36 18.57
CA SER A 50 5.24 -11.56 18.02
C SER A 50 4.18 -11.52 19.12
N PHE A 51 2.91 -11.44 18.70
CA PHE A 51 1.76 -11.67 19.58
C PHE A 51 0.87 -12.79 19.02
N SER A 52 1.06 -14.00 19.56
CA SER A 52 0.35 -15.22 19.18
C SER A 52 -0.83 -15.53 20.10
N LEU A 53 -1.94 -15.94 19.50
CA LEU A 53 -3.15 -16.46 20.15
C LEU A 53 -3.72 -17.57 19.26
N ARG A 54 -3.62 -18.83 19.69
CA ARG A 54 -3.92 -20.00 18.84
C ARG A 54 -4.22 -21.26 19.67
N PRO A 55 -4.80 -22.32 19.08
CA PRO A 55 -4.91 -23.60 19.75
C PRO A 55 -3.54 -24.16 20.13
N ARG A 56 -3.48 -24.82 21.30
CA ARG A 56 -2.28 -25.53 21.75
C ARG A 56 -2.03 -26.81 20.97
N ASP A 57 -3.09 -27.42 20.43
CA ASP A 57 -3.00 -28.56 19.53
C ASP A 57 -2.18 -28.19 18.27
N PRO A 58 -1.01 -28.80 18.02
CA PRO A 58 -0.18 -28.43 16.87
C PRO A 58 -0.78 -28.83 15.51
N PHE A 59 -1.84 -29.66 15.49
CA PHE A 59 -2.47 -30.17 14.28
C PHE A 59 -3.75 -29.41 13.87
N PHE A 60 -4.00 -28.25 14.47
CA PHE A 60 -5.16 -27.43 14.11
C PHE A 60 -5.14 -27.04 12.62
N THR A 61 -6.33 -26.84 12.05
CA THR A 61 -6.50 -26.16 10.76
C THR A 61 -7.07 -24.76 10.98
N ALA A 62 -6.82 -23.84 10.04
CA ALA A 62 -7.32 -22.47 10.11
C ALA A 62 -7.98 -22.05 8.79
N SER A 63 -9.17 -21.48 8.90
CA SER A 63 -9.86 -20.78 7.82
C SER A 63 -10.08 -19.32 8.22
N ARG A 64 -10.05 -18.40 7.26
CA ARG A 64 -10.11 -16.97 7.53
C ARG A 64 -11.07 -16.26 6.61
N ARG A 65 -11.68 -15.21 7.12
CA ARG A 65 -12.40 -14.21 6.33
C ARG A 65 -12.39 -12.88 7.06
N TYR A 66 -12.60 -11.81 6.33
CA TYR A 66 -13.01 -10.56 6.98
C TYR A 66 -14.52 -10.62 7.25
N VAL A 67 -14.94 -10.07 8.40
CA VAL A 67 -16.36 -9.74 8.59
C VAL A 67 -16.79 -8.86 7.42
N GLU A 68 -17.93 -9.19 6.81
CA GLU A 68 -18.37 -8.67 5.52
C GLU A 68 -18.19 -7.15 5.39
N ARG A 69 -17.39 -6.74 4.38
CA ARG A 69 -17.05 -5.34 4.05
C ARG A 69 -16.31 -4.57 5.16
N THR A 70 -15.55 -5.26 6.00
CA THR A 70 -14.76 -4.64 7.08
C THR A 70 -13.26 -5.00 7.03
N ALA A 71 -12.50 -4.46 7.98
CA ALA A 71 -11.13 -4.86 8.29
C ALA A 71 -11.03 -5.68 9.60
N VAL A 72 -12.15 -6.23 10.10
CA VAL A 72 -12.17 -7.14 11.25
C VAL A 72 -11.95 -8.55 10.73
N LEU A 73 -10.83 -9.16 11.10
CA LEU A 73 -10.45 -10.49 10.67
C LEU A 73 -11.09 -11.54 11.58
N GLU A 74 -11.76 -12.52 11.00
CA GLU A 74 -12.18 -13.76 11.66
C GLU A 74 -11.24 -14.89 11.24
N THR A 75 -10.69 -15.60 12.22
CA THR A 75 -9.94 -16.85 12.02
C THR A 75 -10.62 -17.97 12.78
N ASP A 76 -11.17 -18.93 12.06
CA ASP A 76 -11.76 -20.15 12.63
C ASP A 76 -10.69 -21.23 12.70
N PHE A 77 -10.35 -21.65 13.91
CA PHE A 77 -9.47 -22.79 14.16
C PHE A 77 -10.29 -24.04 14.47
N THR A 78 -9.92 -25.17 13.87
CA THR A 78 -10.53 -26.49 14.14
C THR A 78 -9.47 -27.46 14.64
N THR A 79 -9.74 -28.12 15.76
CA THR A 79 -8.94 -29.19 16.38
C THR A 79 -9.77 -30.47 16.45
N ASP A 80 -9.17 -31.56 16.92
CA ASP A 80 -9.90 -32.83 17.15
C ASP A 80 -10.94 -32.73 18.29
N SER A 81 -10.76 -31.77 19.21
CA SER A 81 -11.60 -31.60 20.40
C SER A 81 -12.68 -30.52 20.26
N GLY A 82 -12.65 -29.72 19.19
CA GLY A 82 -13.57 -28.60 19.02
C GLY A 82 -13.11 -27.57 18.01
N SER A 83 -13.74 -26.40 18.06
CA SER A 83 -13.37 -25.25 17.23
C SER A 83 -13.51 -23.93 17.99
N VAL A 84 -12.68 -22.97 17.65
CA VAL A 84 -12.71 -21.60 18.19
C VAL A 84 -12.68 -20.57 17.07
N ARG A 85 -13.26 -19.40 17.31
CA ARG A 85 -13.15 -18.23 16.44
C ARG A 85 -12.31 -17.17 17.12
N LEU A 86 -11.31 -16.67 16.41
CA LEU A 86 -10.52 -15.51 16.79
C LEU A 86 -10.93 -14.30 15.95
N LEU A 87 -11.30 -13.21 16.61
CA LEU A 87 -11.43 -11.89 16.01
C LEU A 87 -10.18 -11.06 16.27
N ASP A 88 -9.62 -10.49 15.21
CA ASP A 88 -8.50 -9.56 15.23
C ASP A 88 -8.92 -8.23 14.61
N LEU A 89 -8.74 -7.13 15.35
CA LEU A 89 -9.05 -5.79 14.88
C LEU A 89 -8.20 -4.73 15.59
N MET A 90 -8.13 -3.56 14.97
CA MET A 90 -7.75 -2.33 15.65
C MET A 90 -9.00 -1.44 15.72
N PRO A 91 -9.52 -1.12 16.92
CA PRO A 91 -10.75 -0.35 17.02
C PRO A 91 -10.66 1.02 16.34
N ILE A 92 -11.69 1.36 15.57
CA ILE A 92 -11.80 2.71 14.96
C ILE A 92 -12.50 3.63 15.96
N ASP A 93 -11.90 4.80 16.19
CA ASP A 93 -12.47 5.85 17.03
C ASP A 93 -13.00 6.98 16.15
N ASP A 94 -14.31 7.22 16.21
CA ASP A 94 -15.00 8.34 15.54
C ASP A 94 -15.07 9.60 16.42
N GLY A 95 -14.50 9.56 17.63
CA GLY A 95 -14.41 10.67 18.57
C GLY A 95 -15.75 11.05 19.23
N ALA A 96 -16.83 10.30 19.02
CA ALA A 96 -18.17 10.75 19.39
C ALA A 96 -18.60 10.39 20.82
N ARG A 97 -17.93 9.44 21.50
CA ARG A 97 -18.52 8.80 22.71
C ARG A 97 -17.63 8.69 23.95
N ALA A 98 -16.31 8.51 23.80
CA ALA A 98 -15.41 8.34 24.95
C ALA A 98 -13.94 8.58 24.57
N LEU A 99 -13.09 8.88 25.56
CA LEU A 99 -11.64 8.77 25.38
C LEU A 99 -11.28 7.31 25.06
N ARG A 100 -10.51 7.09 24.00
CA ARG A 100 -10.00 5.78 23.58
C ARG A 100 -8.47 5.74 23.64
N PRO A 101 -7.84 4.56 23.67
CA PRO A 101 -6.40 4.45 23.52
C PRO A 101 -5.92 5.11 22.23
N MET A 102 -4.70 5.66 22.23
CA MET A 102 -4.14 6.28 21.03
C MET A 102 -4.02 5.25 19.89
N ARG A 103 -3.52 4.04 20.18
CA ARG A 103 -3.60 2.86 19.31
C ARG A 103 -3.96 1.64 20.15
N GLU A 104 -4.76 0.74 19.59
CA GLU A 104 -5.14 -0.51 20.25
C GLU A 104 -5.22 -1.65 19.23
N VAL A 105 -4.62 -2.78 19.55
CA VAL A 105 -4.99 -4.07 18.97
C VAL A 105 -5.93 -4.76 19.95
N LEU A 106 -7.13 -5.11 19.50
CA LEU A 106 -8.13 -5.84 20.28
C LEU A 106 -8.32 -7.21 19.66
N ARG A 107 -8.24 -8.25 20.50
CA ARG A 107 -8.39 -9.65 20.12
C ARG A 107 -9.49 -10.29 20.96
N ALA A 108 -10.35 -11.08 20.35
CA ALA A 108 -11.39 -11.84 21.05
C ALA A 108 -11.41 -13.28 20.55
N VAL A 109 -11.26 -14.25 21.46
CA VAL A 109 -11.34 -15.68 21.14
C VAL A 109 -12.59 -16.29 21.78
N GLU A 110 -13.37 -17.01 20.99
CA GLU A 110 -14.64 -17.61 21.38
C GLU A 110 -14.65 -19.12 21.08
N GLY A 111 -15.09 -19.93 22.04
CA GLY A 111 -15.38 -21.35 21.83
C GLY A 111 -16.63 -21.52 20.98
N MET A 112 -16.52 -22.22 19.85
CA MET A 112 -17.66 -22.42 18.93
C MET A 112 -18.32 -23.77 19.17
N VAL A 113 -17.53 -24.84 19.24
CA VAL A 113 -17.98 -26.22 19.43
C VAL A 113 -16.96 -26.97 20.27
N GLY A 114 -17.41 -27.84 21.16
CA GLY A 114 -16.55 -28.67 21.99
C GLY A 114 -15.72 -27.84 22.96
N THR A 115 -14.52 -28.31 23.24
CA THR A 115 -13.61 -27.70 24.22
C THR A 115 -12.21 -27.60 23.61
N VAL A 116 -11.63 -26.41 23.62
CA VAL A 116 -10.31 -26.16 22.99
C VAL A 116 -9.39 -25.44 23.97
N GLU A 117 -8.17 -25.95 24.12
CA GLU A 117 -7.12 -25.25 24.87
C GLU A 117 -6.39 -24.26 23.97
N ILE A 118 -6.36 -23.00 24.40
CA ILE A 118 -5.75 -21.87 23.70
C ILE A 118 -4.49 -21.45 24.44
N GLU A 119 -3.43 -21.20 23.68
CA GLU A 119 -2.19 -20.60 24.17
C GLU A 119 -2.03 -19.16 23.70
N VAL A 120 -1.52 -18.32 24.60
CA VAL A 120 -1.11 -16.94 24.35
C VAL A 120 0.40 -16.87 24.51
N ARG A 121 1.07 -16.23 23.55
CA ARG A 121 2.45 -15.78 23.70
C ARG A 121 2.58 -14.34 23.21
N PHE A 122 3.08 -13.47 24.07
CA PHE A 122 3.36 -12.08 23.76
C PHE A 122 4.84 -11.79 24.01
N ASP A 123 5.58 -11.57 22.93
CA ASP A 123 7.03 -11.36 22.92
C ASP A 123 7.33 -10.03 22.24
N LEU A 124 7.52 -8.99 23.05
CA LEU A 124 7.72 -7.63 22.57
C LEU A 124 9.19 -7.35 22.27
N GLN A 125 9.49 -6.93 21.04
CA GLN A 125 10.85 -6.66 20.59
C GLN A 125 10.92 -5.30 19.86
N PRO A 126 10.86 -4.17 20.60
CA PRO A 126 10.77 -2.85 20.01
C PRO A 126 12.02 -2.45 19.23
N ASP A 127 11.82 -1.49 18.33
CA ASP A 127 12.87 -0.90 17.51
C ASP A 127 13.56 -1.95 16.63
N TYR A 128 12.75 -2.80 16.00
CA TYR A 128 13.20 -3.95 15.19
C TYR A 128 14.10 -4.91 15.99
N ALA A 129 13.67 -5.28 17.20
CA ALA A 129 14.45 -6.09 18.15
C ALA A 129 15.81 -5.51 18.58
N ARG A 130 16.04 -4.20 18.42
CA ARG A 130 17.23 -3.52 18.96
C ARG A 130 17.08 -3.15 20.42
N ARG A 131 15.87 -3.17 20.96
CA ARG A 131 15.59 -2.86 22.37
C ARG A 131 15.00 -4.07 23.07
N ARG A 132 15.51 -4.36 24.27
CA ARG A 132 14.91 -5.33 25.20
C ARG A 132 14.25 -4.59 26.34
N LEU A 133 12.99 -4.91 26.61
CA LEU A 133 12.21 -4.33 27.70
C LEU A 133 11.71 -5.43 28.61
N ARG A 134 11.68 -5.18 29.92
CA ARG A 134 11.04 -6.09 30.88
C ARG A 134 9.63 -5.62 31.19
N PRO A 135 8.61 -6.49 31.11
CA PRO A 135 7.26 -6.15 31.51
C PRO A 135 7.17 -5.92 33.02
N ARG A 136 6.26 -5.05 33.43
CA ARG A 136 5.89 -4.82 34.84
C ARG A 136 4.41 -5.13 35.04
N GLN A 137 4.10 -5.96 36.02
CA GLN A 137 2.72 -6.25 36.41
C GLN A 137 2.14 -5.06 37.19
N ARG A 138 0.93 -4.62 36.83
CA ARG A 138 0.22 -3.49 37.42
C ARG A 138 -1.15 -3.88 37.97
N GLY A 139 -1.26 -5.09 38.51
CA GLY A 139 -2.52 -5.62 39.06
C GLY A 139 -3.63 -5.61 38.01
N ARG A 140 -4.78 -5.00 38.33
CA ARG A 140 -5.96 -4.91 37.44
C ARG A 140 -5.70 -4.12 36.14
N LEU A 141 -4.64 -3.31 36.08
CA LEU A 141 -4.27 -2.56 34.88
C LEU A 141 -3.51 -3.42 33.84
N GLY A 142 -3.17 -4.68 34.18
CA GLY A 142 -2.48 -5.59 33.28
C GLY A 142 -0.96 -5.49 33.37
N TRP A 143 -0.27 -5.72 32.25
CA TRP A 143 1.18 -5.67 32.14
C TRP A 143 1.62 -4.45 31.34
N THR A 144 2.68 -3.76 31.76
CA THR A 144 3.17 -2.56 31.09
C THR A 144 4.61 -2.71 30.63
N TYR A 145 4.91 -2.23 29.43
CA TYR A 145 6.26 -1.99 28.93
C TYR A 145 6.41 -0.48 28.73
N ALA A 146 7.41 0.13 29.35
CA ALA A 146 7.62 1.57 29.26
C ALA A 146 9.05 1.88 28.84
N TRP A 147 9.22 2.83 27.91
CA TRP A 147 10.52 3.34 27.49
C TRP A 147 10.38 4.81 27.06
N GLY A 148 11.20 5.69 27.65
CA GLY A 148 11.07 7.13 27.42
C GLY A 148 9.68 7.64 27.80
N ASN A 149 9.00 8.31 26.86
CA ASN A 149 7.63 8.80 27.01
C ASN A 149 6.58 7.87 26.36
N GLU A 150 6.92 6.61 26.12
CA GLU A 150 6.08 5.61 25.45
C GLU A 150 5.71 4.49 26.44
N VAL A 151 4.45 4.05 26.40
CA VAL A 151 4.00 2.89 27.17
C VAL A 151 3.08 2.00 26.33
N LEU A 152 3.36 0.70 26.38
CA LEU A 152 2.49 -0.37 25.93
C LEU A 152 1.84 -1.05 27.13
N VAL A 153 0.54 -1.27 27.04
CA VAL A 153 -0.25 -1.95 28.07
C VAL A 153 -0.92 -3.18 27.48
N VAL A 154 -0.60 -4.34 28.04
CA VAL A 154 -1.21 -5.63 27.72
C VAL A 154 -2.28 -5.92 28.77
N ARG A 155 -3.53 -6.01 28.32
CA ARG A 155 -4.67 -6.48 29.12
C ARG A 155 -5.17 -7.80 28.57
N SER A 156 -5.59 -8.69 29.47
CA SER A 156 -5.98 -10.04 29.10
C SER A 156 -6.96 -10.61 30.13
N ASP A 157 -8.02 -11.25 29.67
CA ASP A 157 -8.87 -12.12 30.51
C ASP A 157 -8.21 -13.48 30.77
N ILE A 158 -7.18 -13.82 30.02
CA ILE A 158 -6.34 -15.00 30.21
C ILE A 158 -5.23 -14.62 31.20
N ALA A 159 -5.01 -15.44 32.23
CA ALA A 159 -3.94 -15.23 33.19
C ALA A 159 -2.57 -15.35 32.49
N LEU A 160 -1.80 -14.27 32.51
CA LEU A 160 -0.46 -14.22 31.93
C LEU A 160 0.62 -14.29 33.01
N ARG A 161 1.66 -15.08 32.74
CA ARG A 161 2.88 -15.16 33.53
C ARG A 161 4.09 -14.79 32.68
N LEU A 162 5.17 -14.35 33.33
CA LEU A 162 6.43 -14.08 32.66
C LEU A 162 7.21 -15.40 32.45
N GLU A 163 7.65 -15.65 31.23
CA GLU A 163 8.56 -16.74 30.87
C GLU A 163 9.70 -16.17 30.02
N GLY A 164 10.89 -16.07 30.62
CA GLY A 164 11.99 -15.30 30.04
C GLY A 164 11.62 -13.82 29.94
N ASP A 165 11.61 -13.29 28.72
CA ASP A 165 11.20 -11.91 28.41
C ASP A 165 9.78 -11.83 27.82
N ALA A 166 9.08 -12.96 27.66
CA ALA A 166 7.75 -13.04 27.05
C ALA A 166 6.64 -13.27 28.09
N LEU A 167 5.46 -12.73 27.83
CA LEU A 167 4.26 -13.08 28.59
C LEU A 167 3.58 -14.28 27.94
N VAL A 168 3.26 -15.30 28.73
CA VAL A 168 2.61 -16.53 28.27
C VAL A 168 1.41 -16.86 29.13
N GLY A 169 0.41 -17.52 28.55
CA GLY A 169 -0.78 -17.97 29.25
C GLY A 169 -1.51 -19.06 28.49
N THR A 170 -2.31 -19.85 29.20
CA THR A 170 -3.19 -20.86 28.61
C THR A 170 -4.59 -20.73 29.20
N VAL A 171 -5.59 -21.06 28.40
CA VAL A 171 -6.99 -21.11 28.84
C VAL A 171 -7.71 -22.22 28.09
N THR A 172 -8.59 -22.95 28.77
CA THR A 172 -9.54 -23.85 28.14
C THR A 172 -10.83 -23.08 27.87
N LEU A 173 -11.35 -23.17 26.65
CA LEU A 173 -12.61 -22.56 26.25
C LEU A 173 -13.62 -23.63 25.89
N ASP A 174 -14.76 -23.61 26.58
CA ASP A 174 -15.95 -24.35 26.17
C ASP A 174 -16.78 -23.52 25.16
N ALA A 175 -17.69 -24.19 24.45
CA ALA A 175 -18.60 -23.53 23.54
C ALA A 175 -19.39 -22.39 24.21
N GLY A 176 -19.37 -21.21 23.60
CA GLY A 176 -19.98 -19.97 24.10
C GLY A 176 -19.10 -19.17 25.07
N GLU A 177 -17.98 -19.70 25.53
CA GLU A 177 -17.04 -18.92 26.33
C GLU A 177 -16.18 -18.01 25.47
N ARG A 178 -16.01 -16.76 25.93
CA ARG A 178 -15.21 -15.76 25.24
C ARG A 178 -14.17 -15.13 26.15
N ARG A 179 -13.00 -14.80 25.60
CA ARG A 179 -11.91 -14.10 26.31
C ARG A 179 -11.34 -13.00 25.42
N TYR A 180 -10.99 -11.88 26.04
CA TYR A 180 -10.48 -10.70 25.35
C TYR A 180 -9.04 -10.40 25.73
N LEU A 181 -8.26 -9.90 24.77
CA LEU A 181 -6.93 -9.36 24.98
C LEU A 181 -6.80 -8.02 24.26
N SER A 182 -6.11 -7.07 24.87
CA SER A 182 -5.87 -5.74 24.32
C SER A 182 -4.40 -5.37 24.47
N LEU A 183 -3.81 -4.84 23.40
CA LEU A 183 -2.50 -4.19 23.37
C LEU A 183 -2.72 -2.71 23.06
N ALA A 184 -2.67 -1.87 24.08
CA ALA A 184 -2.82 -0.42 23.96
C ALA A 184 -1.46 0.27 23.96
N TYR A 185 -1.26 1.24 23.08
CA TYR A 185 -0.07 2.09 23.00
C TYR A 185 -0.44 3.55 23.25
N THR A 186 0.38 4.26 24.03
CA THR A 186 0.33 5.72 24.12
C THR A 186 1.75 6.31 24.13
N LYS A 187 1.87 7.55 23.65
CA LYS A 187 3.12 8.32 23.60
C LYS A 187 2.86 9.76 24.01
N GLY A 188 3.54 10.20 25.07
CA GLY A 188 3.48 11.58 25.53
C GLY A 188 2.14 12.03 26.13
N ASP A 189 1.24 11.09 26.45
CA ASP A 189 -0.12 11.37 26.95
C ASP A 189 -0.54 10.26 27.97
N PRO A 190 -1.48 10.51 28.92
CA PRO A 190 -1.97 9.46 29.81
C PRO A 190 -2.55 8.26 29.06
N ALA A 191 -2.28 7.06 29.59
CA ALA A 191 -2.80 5.83 29.01
C ALA A 191 -4.30 5.68 29.31
N VAL A 192 -5.13 5.75 28.27
CA VAL A 192 -6.55 5.42 28.34
C VAL A 192 -6.72 3.92 28.18
N LEU A 193 -7.35 3.25 29.16
CA LEU A 193 -7.45 1.79 29.23
C LEU A 193 -8.91 1.34 29.41
N PRO A 194 -9.72 1.28 28.34
CA PRO A 194 -11.11 0.86 28.45
C PRO A 194 -11.20 -0.59 28.96
N PRO A 195 -12.20 -0.93 29.80
CA PRO A 195 -12.40 -2.29 30.29
C PRO A 195 -12.50 -3.36 29.18
N LEU A 196 -12.23 -4.61 29.53
CA LEU A 196 -12.53 -5.77 28.68
C LEU A 196 -13.99 -6.22 28.88
N GLY A 197 -14.37 -7.39 28.36
CA GLY A 197 -15.75 -7.90 28.43
C GLY A 197 -16.70 -7.09 27.56
N ALA A 198 -17.83 -6.66 28.11
CA ALA A 198 -18.86 -5.91 27.39
C ALA A 198 -18.31 -4.67 26.63
N HIS A 199 -17.36 -3.94 27.23
CA HIS A 199 -16.75 -2.76 26.60
C HIS A 199 -15.80 -3.12 25.43
N ALA A 200 -15.23 -4.34 25.43
CA ALA A 200 -14.51 -4.85 24.27
C ALA A 200 -15.51 -5.20 23.15
N GLU A 201 -16.64 -5.83 23.51
CA GLU A 201 -17.69 -6.16 22.55
C GLU A 201 -18.28 -4.92 21.87
N GLU A 202 -18.57 -3.87 22.63
CA GLU A 202 -19.04 -2.59 22.10
C GLU A 202 -18.06 -2.04 21.06
N ARG A 203 -16.75 -2.05 21.33
CA ARG A 203 -15.74 -1.58 20.37
C ARG A 203 -15.66 -2.45 19.11
N ILE A 204 -15.86 -3.77 19.24
CA ILE A 204 -15.93 -4.66 18.08
C ILE A 204 -17.14 -4.29 17.21
N VAL A 205 -18.31 -4.14 17.82
CA VAL A 205 -19.55 -3.77 17.14
C VAL A 205 -19.44 -2.39 16.48
N ASP A 206 -18.95 -1.38 17.21
CA ASP A 206 -18.73 -0.03 16.71
C ASP A 206 -17.77 -0.03 15.50
N THR A 207 -16.68 -0.80 15.58
CA THR A 207 -15.71 -0.93 14.49
C THR A 207 -16.32 -1.59 13.26
N ILE A 208 -17.10 -2.67 13.44
CA ILE A 208 -17.82 -3.33 12.34
C ILE A 208 -18.82 -2.38 11.69
N HIS A 209 -19.58 -1.63 12.50
CA HIS A 209 -20.55 -0.65 12.04
C HIS A 209 -19.86 0.43 11.20
N TRP A 210 -18.80 1.04 11.72
CA TRP A 210 -18.04 2.08 11.04
C TRP A 210 -17.53 1.61 9.68
N TRP A 211 -16.93 0.43 9.62
CA TRP A 211 -16.42 -0.13 8.37
C TRP A 211 -17.54 -0.40 7.36
N ARG A 212 -18.67 -0.97 7.78
CA ARG A 212 -19.81 -1.24 6.89
C ARG A 212 -20.41 0.04 6.35
N GLU A 213 -20.54 1.07 7.18
CA GLU A 213 -21.01 2.39 6.76
C GLU A 213 -20.05 3.00 5.74
N TRP A 214 -18.76 3.00 6.03
CA TRP A 214 -17.73 3.56 5.15
C TRP A 214 -17.64 2.80 3.81
N ALA A 215 -17.59 1.46 3.84
CA ALA A 215 -17.54 0.62 2.65
C ALA A 215 -18.84 0.70 1.83
N GLY A 216 -19.99 0.95 2.50
CA GLY A 216 -21.29 1.14 1.86
C GLY A 216 -21.35 2.37 0.92
N ARG A 217 -20.43 3.33 1.06
CA ARG A 217 -20.34 4.52 0.20
C ARG A 217 -19.83 4.22 -1.21
N CYS A 218 -19.22 3.05 -1.44
CA CYS A 218 -18.66 2.66 -2.72
C CYS A 218 -19.73 2.60 -3.83
N ARG A 219 -19.59 3.46 -4.84
CA ARG A 219 -20.53 3.61 -5.97
C ARG A 219 -20.35 2.62 -7.12
N TYR A 220 -19.28 1.84 -7.11
CA TYR A 220 -19.00 0.87 -8.18
C TYR A 220 -20.07 -0.22 -8.29
N SER A 221 -20.70 -0.34 -9.44
CA SER A 221 -21.79 -1.28 -9.69
C SER A 221 -21.42 -2.40 -10.67
N GLY A 222 -20.18 -2.42 -11.14
CA GLY A 222 -19.70 -3.40 -12.10
C GLY A 222 -19.52 -4.82 -11.53
N PRO A 223 -19.14 -5.77 -12.40
CA PRO A 223 -19.18 -7.21 -12.10
C PRO A 223 -18.18 -7.67 -11.01
N TYR A 224 -17.18 -6.86 -10.67
CA TYR A 224 -16.12 -7.23 -9.72
C TYR A 224 -16.25 -6.51 -8.37
N ARG A 225 -17.48 -6.23 -7.93
CA ARG A 225 -17.75 -5.36 -6.77
C ARG A 225 -17.10 -5.85 -5.49
N GLU A 226 -17.10 -7.15 -5.23
CA GLU A 226 -16.49 -7.71 -4.02
C GLU A 226 -14.97 -7.45 -3.98
N GLN A 227 -14.28 -7.65 -5.11
CA GLN A 227 -12.84 -7.45 -5.23
C GLN A 227 -12.47 -5.97 -5.16
N VAL A 228 -13.30 -5.09 -5.74
CA VAL A 228 -13.15 -3.64 -5.67
C VAL A 228 -13.36 -3.15 -4.22
N VAL A 229 -14.42 -3.59 -3.54
CA VAL A 229 -14.67 -3.21 -2.15
C VAL A 229 -13.58 -3.76 -1.23
N ARG A 230 -13.07 -4.96 -1.48
CA ARG A 230 -11.93 -5.47 -0.69
C ARG A 230 -10.70 -4.58 -0.90
N SER A 231 -10.36 -4.26 -2.14
CA SER A 231 -9.20 -3.45 -2.48
C SER A 231 -9.27 -2.03 -1.91
N VAL A 232 -10.44 -1.38 -1.98
CA VAL A 232 -10.57 -0.01 -1.45
C VAL A 232 -10.51 0.05 0.08
N VAL A 233 -11.01 -0.98 0.79
CA VAL A 233 -10.78 -1.09 2.24
C VAL A 233 -9.30 -1.30 2.55
N THR A 234 -8.58 -2.11 1.76
CA THR A 234 -7.12 -2.24 1.92
C THR A 234 -6.43 -0.88 1.72
N LEU A 235 -6.80 -0.10 0.70
CA LEU A 235 -6.28 1.26 0.52
C LEU A 235 -6.61 2.17 1.70
N LYS A 236 -7.83 2.06 2.26
CA LYS A 236 -8.21 2.83 3.45
C LYS A 236 -7.35 2.46 4.67
N LEU A 237 -7.06 1.19 4.87
CA LEU A 237 -6.15 0.73 5.92
C LEU A 237 -4.71 1.25 5.75
N LEU A 238 -4.29 1.53 4.52
CA LEU A 238 -2.99 2.14 4.19
C LEU A 238 -3.03 3.67 4.16
N THR A 239 -4.19 4.28 4.40
CA THR A 239 -4.35 5.73 4.51
C THR A 239 -4.10 6.17 5.95
N TYR A 240 -3.16 7.08 6.15
CA TYR A 240 -2.90 7.70 7.45
C TYR A 240 -3.98 8.74 7.79
N ALA A 241 -4.86 8.41 8.73
CA ALA A 241 -6.08 9.16 9.05
C ALA A 241 -5.85 10.61 9.47
N LEU A 242 -4.67 10.96 9.99
CA LEU A 242 -4.38 12.34 10.43
C LEU A 242 -3.99 13.28 9.29
N SER A 243 -3.52 12.76 8.15
CA SER A 243 -3.07 13.59 7.03
C SER A 243 -3.74 13.25 5.70
N GLY A 244 -4.16 11.99 5.50
CA GLY A 244 -4.60 11.45 4.23
C GLY A 244 -3.47 10.85 3.38
N ALA A 245 -2.23 10.81 3.88
CA ALA A 245 -1.13 10.14 3.19
C ALA A 245 -1.42 8.65 2.98
N ILE A 246 -1.10 8.09 1.82
CA ILE A 246 -1.32 6.67 1.52
C ILE A 246 0.03 5.98 1.36
N VAL A 247 0.40 5.09 2.29
CA VAL A 247 1.69 4.39 2.21
C VAL A 247 1.66 3.32 1.12
N ALA A 248 2.80 3.06 0.47
CA ALA A 248 2.89 2.04 -0.58
C ALA A 248 2.62 0.62 -0.04
N ALA A 249 3.10 0.33 1.17
CA ALA A 249 2.79 -0.86 1.94
C ALA A 249 3.03 -0.61 3.45
N PRO A 250 2.47 -1.41 4.36
CA PRO A 250 2.76 -1.27 5.79
C PRO A 250 4.06 -1.96 6.21
N THR A 251 4.76 -2.62 5.28
CA THR A 251 5.96 -3.44 5.51
C THR A 251 7.22 -2.84 4.90
N THR A 252 8.36 -3.37 5.34
CA THR A 252 9.67 -3.15 4.73
C THR A 252 10.34 -4.49 4.43
N SER A 253 11.26 -4.49 3.48
CA SER A 253 12.27 -5.53 3.27
C SER A 253 11.73 -6.93 3.01
N LEU A 254 10.50 -7.01 2.51
CA LEU A 254 10.04 -8.24 1.88
C LEU A 254 10.68 -8.34 0.49
N PRO A 255 11.22 -9.51 0.12
CA PRO A 255 12.05 -9.66 -1.06
C PRO A 255 11.24 -9.75 -2.35
N GLU A 256 11.60 -8.94 -3.34
CA GLU A 256 11.22 -9.12 -4.76
C GLU A 256 11.85 -10.41 -5.33
N ALA A 257 12.95 -10.88 -4.74
CA ALA A 257 13.63 -12.12 -5.09
C ALA A 257 14.20 -12.79 -3.83
N ILE A 258 13.62 -13.94 -3.44
CA ILE A 258 13.99 -14.65 -2.20
C ILE A 258 15.49 -14.98 -2.20
N GLY A 259 16.16 -14.67 -1.08
CA GLY A 259 17.59 -14.88 -0.89
C GLY A 259 18.49 -13.88 -1.61
N LYS A 260 17.93 -12.81 -2.22
CA LYS A 260 18.65 -11.77 -2.94
C LYS A 260 18.51 -10.40 -2.27
N GLY A 261 19.14 -9.38 -2.86
CA GLY A 261 19.29 -8.04 -2.31
C GLY A 261 18.17 -7.05 -2.59
N ARG A 262 17.04 -7.49 -3.15
CA ARG A 262 15.93 -6.64 -3.63
C ARG A 262 14.85 -6.48 -2.57
N ASN A 263 15.21 -5.81 -1.48
CA ASN A 263 14.40 -5.68 -0.27
C ASN A 263 14.35 -4.20 0.11
N TRP A 264 13.18 -3.58 0.07
CA TRP A 264 13.00 -2.11 0.21
C TRP A 264 11.96 -1.75 1.26
N ASP A 265 12.10 -0.56 1.85
CA ASP A 265 11.12 -0.03 2.81
C ASP A 265 10.02 0.75 2.10
N TYR A 266 8.77 0.27 2.21
CA TYR A 266 7.60 0.80 1.50
C TYR A 266 6.61 1.53 2.42
N ARG A 267 7.00 1.81 3.66
CA ARG A 267 6.14 2.46 4.68
C ARG A 267 6.00 3.97 4.51
N TYR A 268 6.32 4.46 3.32
CA TYR A 268 6.31 5.85 2.92
C TYR A 268 5.29 6.07 1.81
N CYS A 269 5.00 7.33 1.53
CA CYS A 269 4.05 7.73 0.51
C CYS A 269 4.79 8.26 -0.71
N TRP A 270 4.64 7.56 -1.84
CA TRP A 270 5.22 7.94 -3.12
C TRP A 270 4.34 8.91 -3.86
N LEU A 271 4.94 9.94 -4.45
CA LEU A 271 4.22 10.83 -5.36
C LEU A 271 3.81 10.11 -6.65
N ARG A 272 4.56 9.08 -7.05
CA ARG A 272 4.26 8.23 -8.21
C ARG A 272 2.84 7.67 -8.19
N ASP A 273 2.35 7.31 -7.01
CA ASP A 273 1.09 6.61 -6.87
C ASP A 273 -0.11 7.58 -6.94
N ALA A 274 0.16 8.90 -6.95
CA ALA A 274 -0.80 9.97 -6.76
C ALA A 274 -1.95 9.94 -7.79
N GLY A 275 -1.62 10.04 -9.08
CA GLY A 275 -2.61 10.24 -10.13
C GLY A 275 -3.62 9.09 -10.19
N LEU A 276 -3.10 7.85 -10.25
CA LEU A 276 -3.93 6.65 -10.33
C LEU A 276 -4.74 6.38 -9.05
N THR A 277 -4.18 6.69 -7.88
CA THR A 277 -4.88 6.50 -6.60
C THR A 277 -6.03 7.50 -6.45
N THR A 278 -5.80 8.78 -6.76
CA THR A 278 -6.84 9.80 -6.74
C THR A 278 -7.97 9.46 -7.73
N GLN A 279 -7.64 9.02 -8.93
CA GLN A 279 -8.64 8.57 -9.92
C GLN A 279 -9.46 7.37 -9.42
N ALA A 280 -8.80 6.36 -8.83
CA ALA A 280 -9.46 5.19 -8.26
C ALA A 280 -10.47 5.60 -7.17
N LEU A 281 -10.06 6.41 -6.20
CA LEU A 281 -10.93 6.86 -5.11
C LEU A 281 -12.13 7.66 -5.62
N LEU A 282 -11.91 8.60 -6.55
CA LEU A 282 -12.98 9.40 -7.14
C LEU A 282 -13.97 8.55 -7.94
N ALA A 283 -13.48 7.60 -8.75
CA ALA A 283 -14.33 6.70 -9.52
C ALA A 283 -15.23 5.84 -8.62
N LEU A 284 -14.76 5.48 -7.42
CA LEU A 284 -15.52 4.73 -6.43
C LEU A 284 -16.43 5.61 -5.55
N GLY A 285 -16.36 6.94 -5.66
CA GLY A 285 -17.17 7.88 -4.88
C GLY A 285 -16.55 8.34 -3.55
N TYR A 286 -15.28 7.99 -3.28
CA TYR A 286 -14.53 8.37 -2.08
C TYR A 286 -13.83 9.73 -2.25
N ARG A 287 -14.64 10.78 -2.42
CA ARG A 287 -14.15 12.14 -2.70
C ARG A 287 -13.35 12.72 -1.53
N ASP A 288 -13.78 12.48 -0.30
CA ASP A 288 -13.12 13.04 0.89
C ASP A 288 -11.73 12.43 1.06
N GLU A 289 -11.57 11.12 0.83
CA GLU A 289 -10.27 10.45 0.80
C GLU A 289 -9.35 11.02 -0.29
N ALA A 290 -9.87 11.20 -1.50
CA ALA A 290 -9.12 11.77 -2.62
C ALA A 290 -8.64 13.19 -2.33
N LEU A 291 -9.49 14.03 -1.74
CA LEU A 291 -9.15 15.41 -1.37
C LEU A 291 -8.20 15.48 -0.19
N SER A 292 -8.36 14.60 0.81
CA SER A 292 -7.41 14.52 1.93
C SER A 292 -6.03 14.12 1.44
N PHE A 293 -5.94 13.15 0.53
CA PHE A 293 -4.67 12.73 -0.06
C PHE A 293 -4.03 13.85 -0.88
N LEU A 294 -4.81 14.57 -1.71
CA LEU A 294 -4.32 15.77 -2.40
C LEU A 294 -3.84 16.85 -1.42
N GLY A 295 -4.59 17.09 -0.34
CA GLY A 295 -4.21 18.04 0.70
C GLY A 295 -2.87 17.70 1.33
N TRP A 296 -2.64 16.43 1.68
CA TRP A 296 -1.35 15.95 2.14
C TRP A 296 -0.25 16.13 1.10
N MET A 297 -0.48 15.74 -0.16
CA MET A 297 0.52 15.90 -1.23
C MET A 297 0.94 17.36 -1.38
N LEU A 298 -0.03 18.28 -1.42
CA LEU A 298 0.24 19.71 -1.52
C LEU A 298 0.94 20.26 -0.27
N HIS A 299 0.74 19.66 0.90
CA HIS A 299 1.47 20.01 2.12
C HIS A 299 2.91 19.48 2.10
N ALA A 300 3.10 18.18 1.85
CA ALA A 300 4.41 17.53 1.83
C ALA A 300 5.34 18.14 0.77
N THR A 301 4.82 18.35 -0.45
CA THR A 301 5.60 18.93 -1.55
C THR A 301 5.98 20.40 -1.32
N ARG A 302 5.24 21.17 -0.51
CA ARG A 302 5.65 22.52 -0.10
C ARG A 302 6.98 22.52 0.66
N LEU A 303 7.29 21.44 1.38
CA LEU A 303 8.51 21.34 2.19
C LEU A 303 9.78 21.12 1.36
N SER A 304 9.65 20.71 0.10
CA SER A 304 10.78 20.56 -0.83
C SER A 304 10.67 21.44 -2.09
N TRP A 305 9.59 22.20 -2.23
CA TRP A 305 9.35 23.05 -3.40
C TRP A 305 10.54 23.98 -3.69
N PRO A 306 10.93 24.17 -4.97
CA PRO A 306 10.27 23.68 -6.19
C PRO A 306 10.71 22.28 -6.66
N GLU A 307 11.71 21.66 -6.05
CA GLU A 307 12.21 20.34 -6.44
C GLU A 307 11.58 19.25 -5.57
N LEU A 308 10.74 18.42 -6.18
CA LEU A 308 10.00 17.40 -5.45
C LEU A 308 10.93 16.23 -5.09
N GLN A 309 10.67 15.60 -3.95
CA GLN A 309 11.25 14.30 -3.61
C GLN A 309 10.34 13.20 -4.14
N VAL A 310 10.91 12.03 -4.38
CA VAL A 310 10.17 10.87 -4.89
C VAL A 310 9.08 10.42 -3.91
N MET A 311 9.39 10.45 -2.61
CA MET A 311 8.53 9.99 -1.55
C MET A 311 8.77 10.78 -0.26
N TYR A 312 7.77 10.76 0.62
CA TYR A 312 7.79 11.41 1.93
C TYR A 312 7.19 10.45 2.96
N ASP A 313 7.42 10.67 4.25
CA ASP A 313 6.67 9.93 5.25
C ASP A 313 5.23 10.45 5.41
N VAL A 314 4.47 9.81 6.31
CA VAL A 314 3.05 10.14 6.53
C VAL A 314 2.79 11.57 7.04
N PHE A 315 3.84 12.27 7.51
CA PHE A 315 3.81 13.67 7.95
C PHE A 315 4.37 14.65 6.90
N GLY A 316 4.93 14.16 5.79
CA GLY A 316 5.59 14.98 4.78
C GLY A 316 7.08 15.27 5.06
N ARG A 317 7.71 14.59 6.03
CA ARG A 317 9.14 14.79 6.33
C ARG A 317 10.00 14.25 5.19
N THR A 318 11.13 14.94 4.96
CA THR A 318 11.96 14.84 3.76
C THR A 318 13.26 14.04 3.91
N ARG A 319 13.50 13.45 5.08
CA ARG A 319 14.70 12.65 5.37
C ARG A 319 14.30 11.21 5.66
N LEU A 320 14.64 10.32 4.73
CA LEU A 320 14.29 8.90 4.75
C LEU A 320 15.55 8.04 4.55
N ASP A 321 16.63 8.41 5.24
CA ASP A 321 17.95 7.80 5.06
C ASP A 321 17.90 6.28 5.22
N GLU A 322 18.40 5.57 4.22
CA GLU A 322 18.47 4.11 4.22
C GLU A 322 19.53 3.63 5.21
N SER A 323 19.19 2.57 5.96
CA SER A 323 20.16 1.86 6.80
C SER A 323 19.82 0.38 6.86
N GLU A 324 20.87 -0.44 7.05
CA GLU A 324 20.73 -1.89 7.12
C GLU A 324 20.64 -2.40 8.56
N LEU A 325 19.69 -3.30 8.81
CA LEU A 325 19.50 -4.02 10.07
C LEU A 325 20.24 -5.36 10.02
N VAL A 326 21.56 -5.32 10.16
CA VAL A 326 22.46 -6.49 10.03
C VAL A 326 22.20 -7.60 11.05
N HIS A 327 21.51 -7.29 12.16
CA HIS A 327 21.21 -8.24 13.23
C HIS A 327 19.98 -9.12 12.96
N LEU A 328 19.20 -8.83 11.90
CA LEU A 328 18.05 -9.63 11.49
C LEU A 328 18.44 -10.63 10.39
N ALA A 329 17.79 -11.79 10.37
CA ALA A 329 17.97 -12.78 9.31
C ALA A 329 17.42 -12.29 7.95
N GLY A 330 16.30 -11.56 7.98
CA GLY A 330 15.54 -11.16 6.81
C GLY A 330 14.55 -12.24 6.36
N TYR A 331 13.47 -11.83 5.71
CA TYR A 331 12.42 -12.75 5.28
C TYR A 331 12.98 -13.81 4.33
N GLY A 332 12.78 -15.10 4.62
CA GLY A 332 13.34 -16.19 3.82
C GLY A 332 14.89 -16.15 3.73
N SER A 333 15.57 -15.60 4.75
CA SER A 333 17.02 -15.32 4.74
C SER A 333 17.47 -14.33 3.67
N SER A 334 16.57 -13.47 3.18
CA SER A 334 16.88 -12.44 2.19
C SER A 334 17.51 -11.22 2.85
N ARG A 335 18.70 -10.85 2.38
CA ARG A 335 19.50 -9.74 2.91
C ARG A 335 19.93 -8.79 1.79
N PRO A 336 20.12 -7.50 2.09
CA PRO A 336 20.02 -6.89 3.44
C PRO A 336 18.58 -6.60 3.85
N VAL A 337 18.35 -6.40 5.15
CA VAL A 337 17.11 -5.84 5.69
C VAL A 337 17.31 -4.34 5.80
N ARG A 338 16.52 -3.56 5.07
CA ARG A 338 16.63 -2.10 4.99
C ARG A 338 15.49 -1.41 5.75
N ILE A 339 15.80 -0.28 6.35
CA ILE A 339 14.81 0.71 6.79
C ILE A 339 15.18 2.05 6.18
N GLY A 340 14.20 2.90 5.89
CA GLY A 340 14.44 4.05 5.02
C GLY A 340 14.54 3.60 3.55
N ASN A 341 14.62 4.58 2.65
CA ASN A 341 14.66 4.30 1.23
C ASN A 341 15.39 5.40 0.48
N ASP A 342 16.61 5.10 0.01
CA ASP A 342 17.50 6.07 -0.63
C ASP A 342 16.98 6.66 -1.95
N ALA A 343 15.92 6.07 -2.53
CA ALA A 343 15.30 6.62 -3.72
C ALA A 343 14.69 8.02 -3.48
N TYR A 344 14.47 8.43 -2.23
CA TYR A 344 13.98 9.78 -1.91
C TYR A 344 14.87 10.92 -2.44
N ARG A 345 16.17 10.64 -2.69
CA ARG A 345 17.14 11.59 -3.27
C ARG A 345 17.26 11.51 -4.78
N GLN A 346 16.65 10.50 -5.42
CA GLN A 346 16.76 10.32 -6.86
C GLN A 346 16.00 11.42 -7.59
N ARG A 347 16.52 11.81 -8.74
CA ARG A 347 15.79 12.66 -9.67
C ARG A 347 14.80 11.81 -10.43
N GLN A 348 13.53 12.13 -10.27
CA GLN A 348 12.43 11.46 -10.96
C GLN A 348 11.54 12.53 -11.59
N LEU A 349 11.41 12.51 -12.92
CA LEU A 349 10.69 13.56 -13.64
C LEU A 349 9.18 13.28 -13.74
N ASP A 350 8.75 12.03 -13.56
CA ASP A 350 7.34 11.65 -13.63
C ASP A 350 6.50 12.18 -12.46
N ILE A 351 7.09 12.36 -11.28
CA ILE A 351 6.37 12.84 -10.07
C ILE A 351 5.67 14.19 -10.27
N TYR A 352 6.21 15.06 -11.13
CA TYR A 352 5.56 16.34 -11.47
C TYR A 352 4.24 16.11 -12.20
N GLY A 353 4.22 15.16 -13.14
CA GLY A 353 3.02 14.76 -13.86
C GLY A 353 2.00 14.11 -12.93
N GLU A 354 2.45 13.30 -11.99
CA GLU A 354 1.59 12.60 -11.04
C GLU A 354 0.85 13.57 -10.10
N VAL A 355 1.57 14.52 -9.51
CA VAL A 355 0.96 15.55 -8.64
C VAL A 355 -0.06 16.40 -9.39
N VAL A 356 0.29 16.86 -10.60
CA VAL A 356 -0.64 17.65 -11.42
C VAL A 356 -1.84 16.81 -11.87
N SER A 357 -1.64 15.54 -12.21
CA SER A 357 -2.72 14.63 -12.61
C SER A 357 -3.70 14.37 -11.47
N ALA A 358 -3.20 14.19 -10.25
CA ALA A 358 -4.03 14.08 -9.06
C ALA A 358 -4.83 15.36 -8.79
N ALA A 359 -4.19 16.53 -8.88
CA ALA A 359 -4.87 17.82 -8.74
C ALA A 359 -5.97 18.01 -9.80
N HIS A 360 -5.66 17.72 -11.06
CA HIS A 360 -6.62 17.79 -12.16
C HIS A 360 -7.81 16.85 -11.95
N ALA A 361 -7.57 15.59 -11.57
CA ALA A 361 -8.65 14.64 -11.29
C ALA A 361 -9.55 15.09 -10.13
N ALA A 362 -8.97 15.58 -9.03
CA ALA A 362 -9.72 15.98 -7.84
C ALA A 362 -10.54 17.27 -8.00
N LEU A 363 -10.10 18.17 -8.90
CA LEU A 363 -10.72 19.48 -9.11
C LEU A 363 -11.70 19.51 -10.29
N ALA A 364 -11.76 18.42 -11.07
CA ALA A 364 -12.73 18.28 -12.17
C ALA A 364 -14.16 18.53 -11.65
N GLY A 365 -14.87 19.48 -12.26
CA GLY A 365 -16.26 19.83 -11.89
C GLY A 365 -16.44 20.98 -10.88
N ASN A 366 -15.63 22.06 -11.00
CA ASN A 366 -15.73 23.35 -10.29
C ASN A 366 -14.96 23.48 -8.95
N GLY A 367 -13.93 22.67 -8.70
CA GLY A 367 -12.99 22.92 -7.60
C GLY A 367 -12.04 24.07 -7.93
N ARG A 368 -11.77 24.96 -6.97
CA ARG A 368 -10.71 26.00 -7.09
C ARG A 368 -9.63 25.77 -6.06
N LEU A 369 -8.38 25.90 -6.49
CA LEU A 369 -7.24 25.91 -5.58
C LEU A 369 -7.17 27.24 -4.84
N ASP A 370 -6.70 27.20 -3.60
CA ASP A 370 -6.24 28.40 -2.91
C ASP A 370 -5.00 28.97 -3.62
N THR A 371 -4.71 30.24 -3.35
CA THR A 371 -3.64 30.99 -4.01
C THR A 371 -2.26 30.32 -3.86
N GLU A 372 -1.95 29.75 -2.70
CA GLU A 372 -0.66 29.11 -2.44
C GLU A 372 -0.53 27.80 -3.21
N SER A 373 -1.55 26.95 -3.17
CA SER A 373 -1.58 25.70 -3.93
C SER A 373 -1.53 25.94 -5.44
N ALA A 374 -2.24 26.97 -5.94
CA ALA A 374 -2.20 27.37 -7.35
C ALA A 374 -0.80 27.85 -7.77
N ARG A 375 -0.15 28.67 -6.94
CA ARG A 375 1.23 29.14 -7.18
C ARG A 375 2.21 27.98 -7.20
N MET A 376 2.07 27.03 -6.28
CA MET A 376 2.94 25.87 -6.19
C MET A 376 2.82 24.99 -7.44
N LEU A 377 1.59 24.61 -7.86
CA LEU A 377 1.38 23.82 -9.08
C LEU A 377 1.89 24.55 -10.33
N ALA A 378 1.65 25.86 -10.44
CA ALA A 378 2.21 26.64 -11.54
C ALA A 378 3.75 26.68 -11.52
N GLY A 379 4.37 26.57 -10.34
CA GLY A 379 5.83 26.44 -10.18
C GLY A 379 6.37 25.09 -10.64
N LEU A 380 5.61 24.01 -10.47
CA LEU A 380 5.98 22.69 -11.00
C LEU A 380 6.11 22.71 -12.53
N GLY A 381 5.21 23.42 -13.22
CA GLY A 381 5.31 23.63 -14.66
C GLY A 381 6.59 24.36 -15.08
N ASP A 382 7.05 25.34 -14.30
CA ASP A 382 8.31 26.04 -14.55
C ASP A 382 9.51 25.08 -14.41
N VAL A 383 9.48 24.19 -13.43
CA VAL A 383 10.52 23.16 -13.23
C VAL A 383 10.55 22.20 -14.41
N VAL A 384 9.39 21.69 -14.83
CA VAL A 384 9.27 20.81 -16.00
C VAL A 384 9.84 21.49 -17.25
N CYS A 385 9.49 22.75 -17.50
CA CYS A 385 10.02 23.50 -18.65
C CYS A 385 11.56 23.58 -18.66
N ARG A 386 12.20 23.68 -17.49
CA ARG A 386 13.66 23.71 -17.36
C ARG A 386 14.29 22.32 -17.49
N GLN A 387 13.72 21.32 -16.81
CA GLN A 387 14.41 20.05 -16.54
C GLN A 387 13.96 18.88 -17.40
N TRP A 388 12.87 18.98 -18.19
CA TRP A 388 12.37 17.81 -18.94
C TRP A 388 13.39 17.20 -19.91
N ARG A 389 14.39 17.99 -20.36
CA ARG A 389 15.48 17.53 -21.23
C ARG A 389 16.58 16.78 -20.50
N GLU A 390 16.54 16.70 -19.18
CA GLU A 390 17.53 15.98 -18.37
C GLU A 390 17.23 14.48 -18.30
N SER A 391 18.20 13.69 -17.86
CA SER A 391 18.03 12.27 -17.55
C SER A 391 17.54 12.08 -16.11
N ASP A 392 16.81 11.00 -15.85
CA ASP A 392 16.20 10.69 -14.55
C ASP A 392 16.24 9.19 -14.24
N ALA A 393 15.61 8.77 -13.13
CA ALA A 393 15.67 7.40 -12.60
C ALA A 393 14.45 6.52 -12.98
N SER A 394 13.53 7.01 -13.82
CA SER A 394 12.27 6.33 -14.20
C SER A 394 11.27 6.18 -13.04
N ILE A 395 10.05 5.80 -13.40
CA ILE A 395 9.00 5.34 -12.50
C ILE A 395 9.46 4.17 -11.59
N TRP A 396 10.46 3.40 -12.03
CA TRP A 396 10.99 2.23 -11.32
C TRP A 396 12.20 2.51 -10.41
N GLU A 397 12.62 3.77 -10.26
CA GLU A 397 13.72 4.16 -9.35
C GLU A 397 15.01 3.36 -9.58
N VAL A 398 15.32 3.09 -10.85
CA VAL A 398 16.41 2.19 -11.24
C VAL A 398 17.71 2.69 -10.64
N ARG A 399 18.33 1.89 -9.77
CA ARG A 399 19.61 2.19 -9.09
C ARG A 399 20.82 2.03 -10.04
N GLY A 400 20.78 2.72 -11.19
CA GLY A 400 21.78 2.69 -12.23
C GLY A 400 21.97 4.08 -12.89
N PRO A 401 22.63 4.15 -14.06
CA PRO A 401 22.80 5.41 -14.77
C PRO A 401 21.46 6.06 -15.11
N LEU A 402 21.37 7.38 -14.93
CA LEU A 402 20.21 8.16 -15.34
C LEU A 402 20.05 8.09 -16.86
N ARG A 403 18.81 8.00 -17.35
CA ARG A 403 18.49 7.92 -18.78
C ARG A 403 17.35 8.84 -19.14
N HIS A 404 17.12 9.07 -20.43
CA HIS A 404 15.91 9.74 -20.90
C HIS A 404 14.80 8.71 -21.05
N TYR A 405 14.10 8.38 -19.96
CA TYR A 405 12.99 7.45 -20.01
C TYR A 405 11.79 8.07 -20.75
N THR A 406 11.22 7.32 -21.70
CA THR A 406 10.10 7.78 -22.53
C THR A 406 8.89 8.08 -21.65
N PHE A 407 8.59 7.21 -20.69
CA PHE A 407 7.47 7.43 -19.76
C PHE A 407 7.66 8.68 -18.89
N SER A 408 8.88 8.97 -18.41
CA SER A 408 9.17 10.21 -17.70
C SER A 408 8.89 11.46 -18.55
N LYS A 409 9.16 11.40 -19.87
CA LYS A 409 8.83 12.51 -20.79
C LYS A 409 7.33 12.63 -21.02
N VAL A 410 6.63 11.50 -21.11
CA VAL A 410 5.17 11.45 -21.16
C VAL A 410 4.56 12.11 -19.92
N MET A 411 5.11 11.88 -18.73
CA MET A 411 4.63 12.51 -17.50
C MET A 411 5.01 14.00 -17.37
N CYS A 412 6.15 14.43 -17.91
CA CYS A 412 6.43 15.85 -18.11
C CYS A 412 5.41 16.52 -19.04
N TRP A 413 5.02 15.85 -20.13
CA TRP A 413 3.94 16.32 -21.00
C TRP A 413 2.62 16.40 -20.23
N ALA A 414 2.28 15.37 -19.45
CA ALA A 414 1.05 15.32 -18.66
C ALA A 414 0.99 16.43 -17.61
N ALA A 415 2.13 16.79 -17.01
CA ALA A 415 2.22 17.93 -16.09
C ALA A 415 1.82 19.24 -16.77
N LEU A 416 2.40 19.55 -17.95
CA LEU A 416 2.07 20.79 -18.66
C LEU A 416 0.64 20.76 -19.22
N ASP A 417 0.20 19.62 -19.74
CA ASP A 417 -1.16 19.43 -20.24
C ASP A 417 -2.21 19.61 -19.14
N GLY A 418 -1.99 19.00 -17.97
CA GLY A 418 -2.86 19.10 -16.81
C GLY A 418 -2.96 20.52 -16.26
N LEU A 419 -1.84 21.27 -16.20
CA LEU A 419 -1.86 22.68 -15.80
C LEU A 419 -2.65 23.55 -16.78
N LEU A 420 -2.52 23.30 -18.09
CA LEU A 420 -3.28 24.00 -19.11
C LEU A 420 -4.78 23.63 -19.07
N LYS A 421 -5.13 22.38 -18.75
CA LYS A 421 -6.52 21.94 -18.50
C LYS A 421 -7.10 22.65 -17.28
N LEU A 422 -6.42 22.58 -16.13
CA LEU A 422 -6.82 23.27 -14.91
C LEU A 422 -6.99 24.79 -15.11
N HIS A 423 -6.16 25.40 -15.97
CA HIS A 423 -6.32 26.81 -16.34
C HIS A 423 -7.60 27.07 -17.14
N ARG A 424 -7.86 26.25 -18.17
CA ARG A 424 -9.08 26.34 -19.00
C ARG A 424 -10.35 26.11 -18.19
N ASP A 425 -10.30 25.20 -17.22
CA ASP A 425 -11.43 24.86 -16.36
C ASP A 425 -11.65 25.88 -15.22
N GLY A 426 -10.80 26.90 -15.12
CA GLY A 426 -10.89 27.95 -14.09
C GLY A 426 -10.49 27.51 -12.68
N ALA A 427 -9.94 26.30 -12.54
CA ALA A 427 -9.47 25.75 -11.27
C ALA A 427 -8.17 26.42 -10.78
N LEU A 428 -7.36 26.94 -11.72
CA LEU A 428 -6.20 27.81 -11.45
C LEU A 428 -6.06 28.87 -12.54
N VAL A 429 -5.37 29.98 -12.25
CA VAL A 429 -5.14 31.06 -13.23
C VAL A 429 -3.64 31.16 -13.53
N LEU A 430 -3.27 30.93 -14.78
CA LEU A 430 -1.90 31.13 -15.26
C LEU A 430 -1.78 32.50 -15.93
N PRO A 431 -0.66 33.23 -15.74
CA PRO A 431 -0.33 34.39 -16.55
C PRO A 431 -0.22 34.00 -18.04
N PRO A 432 -0.59 34.87 -19.00
CA PRO A 432 -0.52 34.58 -20.44
C PRO A 432 0.84 34.05 -20.90
N ALA A 433 1.94 34.64 -20.41
CA ALA A 433 3.30 34.19 -20.72
C ALA A 433 3.58 32.75 -20.29
N LYS A 434 3.00 32.28 -19.17
CA LYS A 434 3.11 30.88 -18.74
C LYS A 434 2.27 29.96 -19.61
N VAL A 435 1.08 30.37 -20.01
CA VAL A 435 0.23 29.60 -20.93
C VAL A 435 0.97 29.35 -22.26
N GLU A 436 1.58 30.38 -22.83
CA GLU A 436 2.39 30.26 -24.04
C GLU A 436 3.62 29.37 -23.84
N ALA A 437 4.38 29.59 -22.77
CA ALA A 437 5.58 28.81 -22.48
C ALA A 437 5.27 27.32 -22.26
N PHE A 438 4.25 27.00 -21.45
CA PHE A 438 3.83 25.63 -21.18
C PHE A 438 3.28 24.98 -22.45
N GLY A 439 2.52 25.70 -23.26
CA GLY A 439 2.04 25.22 -24.56
C GLY A 439 3.18 24.83 -25.51
N ARG A 440 4.21 25.68 -25.60
CA ARG A 440 5.40 25.44 -26.43
C ARG A 440 6.21 24.24 -25.94
N GLU A 441 6.54 24.17 -24.65
CA GLU A 441 7.32 23.05 -24.11
C GLU A 441 6.53 21.73 -24.18
N ARG A 442 5.21 21.75 -23.92
CA ARG A 442 4.33 20.57 -24.11
C ARG A 442 4.41 20.04 -25.54
N ALA A 443 4.35 20.93 -26.54
CA ALA A 443 4.50 20.55 -27.94
C ALA A 443 5.89 19.99 -28.26
N ALA A 444 6.96 20.59 -27.72
CA ALA A 444 8.33 20.12 -27.91
C ALA A 444 8.58 18.73 -27.28
N ILE A 445 8.01 18.48 -26.10
CA ILE A 445 8.05 17.16 -25.44
C ILE A 445 7.33 16.12 -26.30
N ALA A 446 6.12 16.41 -26.75
CA ALA A 446 5.36 15.50 -27.62
C ALA A 446 6.14 15.17 -28.91
N GLN A 447 6.71 16.19 -29.57
CA GLN A 447 7.53 16.01 -30.77
C GLN A 447 8.79 15.16 -30.51
N THR A 448 9.33 15.21 -29.29
CA THR A 448 10.48 14.41 -28.87
C THR A 448 10.08 12.95 -28.65
N ILE A 449 8.99 12.70 -27.93
CA ILE A 449 8.44 11.35 -27.69
C ILE A 449 8.12 10.68 -29.03
N GLU A 450 7.42 11.37 -29.93
CA GLU A 450 6.98 10.77 -31.21
C GLU A 450 8.14 10.47 -32.18
N ARG A 451 9.27 11.19 -32.07
CA ARG A 451 10.45 11.00 -32.94
C ARG A 451 11.51 10.07 -32.35
N ARG A 452 11.74 10.17 -31.04
CA ARG A 452 12.84 9.47 -30.34
C ARG A 452 12.33 8.38 -29.41
N GLY A 453 11.09 8.50 -28.91
CA GLY A 453 10.48 7.49 -28.05
C GLY A 453 9.89 6.31 -28.83
N PHE A 454 9.38 6.53 -30.06
CA PHE A 454 8.89 5.47 -30.93
C PHE A 454 10.01 4.90 -31.80
N ASN A 455 10.33 3.61 -31.63
CA ASN A 455 11.33 2.93 -32.43
C ASN A 455 10.63 2.13 -33.54
N ALA A 456 10.82 2.55 -34.80
CA ALA A 456 10.20 1.92 -35.97
C ALA A 456 10.67 0.48 -36.22
N ALA A 457 11.93 0.16 -35.91
CA ALA A 457 12.47 -1.20 -36.05
C ALA A 457 11.91 -2.14 -34.96
N LEU A 458 11.70 -1.62 -33.75
CA LEU A 458 11.02 -2.34 -32.67
C LEU A 458 9.50 -2.45 -32.93
N GLY A 459 8.93 -1.47 -33.63
CA GLY A 459 7.49 -1.33 -33.85
C GLY A 459 6.73 -0.94 -32.58
N SER A 460 7.36 -0.21 -31.66
CA SER A 460 6.82 0.11 -30.34
C SER A 460 7.45 1.40 -29.81
N TYR A 461 6.78 2.05 -28.86
CA TYR A 461 7.51 2.94 -27.94
C TYR A 461 8.55 2.13 -27.17
N ALA A 462 9.73 2.72 -26.99
CA ALA A 462 10.84 2.14 -26.24
C ALA A 462 10.91 2.72 -24.82
N SER A 463 11.49 1.97 -23.88
CA SER A 463 11.68 2.35 -22.47
C SER A 463 12.41 3.68 -22.33
N VAL A 464 13.46 3.88 -23.13
CA VAL A 464 14.26 5.10 -23.20
C VAL A 464 14.25 5.66 -24.61
N LEU A 465 14.43 6.98 -24.74
CA LEU A 465 14.59 7.64 -26.03
C LEU A 465 15.76 7.01 -26.80
N ASP A 466 15.54 6.78 -28.10
CA ASP A 466 16.46 6.15 -29.05
C ASP A 466 16.87 4.71 -28.67
N GLY A 467 16.16 4.08 -27.71
CA GLY A 467 16.39 2.71 -27.26
C GLY A 467 15.64 1.65 -28.06
N ASP A 468 15.88 0.39 -27.73
CA ASP A 468 15.36 -0.80 -28.41
C ASP A 468 14.66 -1.80 -27.46
N LYS A 469 14.53 -1.44 -26.18
CA LYS A 469 13.88 -2.24 -25.13
C LYS A 469 12.50 -1.71 -24.78
N VAL A 470 11.59 -2.58 -24.35
CA VAL A 470 10.26 -2.18 -23.85
C VAL A 470 10.18 -2.04 -22.32
N ASP A 471 9.14 -1.33 -21.88
CA ASP A 471 8.79 -1.09 -20.47
C ASP A 471 7.28 -1.09 -20.30
N ALA A 472 6.76 -1.76 -19.27
CA ALA A 472 5.33 -1.87 -19.00
C ALA A 472 4.67 -0.53 -18.66
N SER A 473 5.42 0.44 -18.13
CA SER A 473 4.92 1.80 -17.86
C SER A 473 4.40 2.52 -19.10
N LEU A 474 4.85 2.14 -20.30
CA LEU A 474 4.36 2.72 -21.55
C LEU A 474 2.87 2.42 -21.78
N LEU A 475 2.31 1.40 -21.14
CA LEU A 475 0.87 1.13 -21.17
C LEU A 475 0.06 2.28 -20.55
N LEU A 476 0.65 3.01 -19.60
CA LEU A 476 0.02 4.16 -18.94
C LEU A 476 -0.18 5.36 -19.89
N MET A 477 0.48 5.41 -21.05
CA MET A 477 0.26 6.47 -22.04
C MET A 477 -1.22 6.60 -22.43
N ALA A 478 -1.94 5.47 -22.49
CA ALA A 478 -3.38 5.46 -22.72
C ALA A 478 -4.23 5.71 -21.46
N CYS A 479 -3.72 5.33 -20.30
CA CYS A 479 -4.39 5.59 -19.03
C CYS A 479 -4.48 7.10 -18.77
N ILE A 480 -3.38 7.83 -18.98
CA ILE A 480 -3.26 9.27 -18.72
C ILE A 480 -3.77 10.17 -19.87
N GLY A 481 -4.13 9.58 -21.02
CA GLY A 481 -4.65 10.30 -22.18
C GLY A 481 -3.58 11.01 -23.04
N TYR A 482 -2.35 10.49 -23.07
CA TYR A 482 -1.34 10.93 -24.03
C TYR A 482 -1.63 10.41 -25.45
N LYS A 483 -2.09 9.15 -25.53
CA LYS A 483 -2.52 8.49 -26.77
C LYS A 483 -3.79 7.70 -26.51
N GLU A 484 -4.67 7.62 -27.50
CA GLU A 484 -5.82 6.72 -27.43
C GLU A 484 -5.35 5.26 -27.43
N ALA A 485 -6.08 4.39 -26.72
CA ALA A 485 -5.69 2.99 -26.57
C ALA A 485 -5.76 2.21 -27.90
N ASP A 486 -6.58 2.67 -28.84
CA ASP A 486 -6.76 2.10 -30.19
C ASP A 486 -5.77 2.67 -31.24
N ASP A 487 -4.96 3.68 -30.89
CA ASP A 487 -3.92 4.22 -31.78
C ASP A 487 -3.00 3.07 -32.27
N PRO A 488 -2.71 2.97 -33.58
CA PRO A 488 -1.90 1.87 -34.11
C PRO A 488 -0.55 1.69 -33.42
N ARG A 489 0.11 2.77 -32.98
CA ARG A 489 1.37 2.71 -32.23
C ARG A 489 1.15 2.19 -30.82
N MET A 490 0.03 2.53 -30.17
CA MET A 490 -0.31 2.00 -28.85
C MET A 490 -0.67 0.51 -28.90
N ARG A 491 -1.43 0.07 -29.91
CA ARG A 491 -1.71 -1.36 -30.11
C ARG A 491 -0.42 -2.16 -30.33
N ALA A 492 0.45 -1.67 -31.21
CA ALA A 492 1.74 -2.31 -31.46
C ALA A 492 2.66 -2.31 -30.22
N THR A 493 2.62 -1.24 -29.41
CA THR A 493 3.35 -1.16 -28.14
C THR A 493 2.82 -2.17 -27.12
N TYR A 494 1.50 -2.29 -26.99
CA TYR A 494 0.87 -3.32 -26.15
C TYR A 494 1.32 -4.72 -26.56
N ASP A 495 1.22 -5.05 -27.86
CA ASP A 495 1.55 -6.37 -28.38
C ASP A 495 3.03 -6.69 -28.16
N ARG A 496 3.91 -5.71 -28.36
CA ARG A 496 5.35 -5.87 -28.13
C ARG A 496 5.68 -6.07 -26.65
N ILE A 497 5.06 -5.29 -25.76
CA ILE A 497 5.19 -5.46 -24.29
C ILE A 497 4.74 -6.85 -23.88
N HIS A 498 3.58 -7.29 -24.37
CA HIS A 498 3.06 -8.61 -24.05
C HIS A 498 4.00 -9.73 -24.52
N GLN A 499 4.56 -9.61 -25.72
CA GLN A 499 5.51 -10.58 -26.26
C GLN A 499 6.83 -10.63 -25.47
N ARG A 500 7.39 -9.46 -25.13
CA ARG A 500 8.74 -9.36 -24.53
C ARG A 500 8.73 -9.60 -23.02
N LEU A 501 7.76 -9.00 -22.32
CA LEU A 501 7.66 -9.01 -20.85
C LEU A 501 6.66 -10.03 -20.30
N GLY A 502 5.80 -10.62 -21.15
CA GLY A 502 4.75 -11.54 -20.72
C GLY A 502 5.26 -12.93 -20.38
N ARG A 503 4.97 -13.43 -19.18
CA ARG A 503 5.21 -14.83 -18.77
C ARG A 503 4.02 -15.34 -17.98
N ASN A 504 3.45 -16.48 -18.39
CA ASN A 504 2.30 -17.11 -17.73
C ASN A 504 1.14 -16.14 -17.46
N GLY A 505 0.88 -15.20 -18.37
CA GLY A 505 -0.17 -14.16 -18.27
C GLY A 505 0.18 -12.93 -17.41
N LEU A 506 1.29 -12.99 -16.67
CA LEU A 506 1.83 -11.88 -15.89
C LEU A 506 2.80 -11.03 -16.74
N LEU A 507 3.12 -9.82 -16.27
CA LEU A 507 4.06 -8.91 -16.93
C LEU A 507 5.16 -8.46 -15.98
N TYR A 508 6.41 -8.59 -16.42
CA TYR A 508 7.54 -7.91 -15.80
C TYR A 508 7.49 -6.40 -16.04
N ARG A 509 8.20 -5.63 -15.21
CA ARG A 509 8.30 -4.16 -15.32
C ARG A 509 8.99 -3.73 -16.61
N TYR A 510 10.16 -4.31 -16.91
CA TYR A 510 11.01 -3.93 -18.04
C TYR A 510 11.94 -5.07 -18.49
N GLU A 511 12.51 -4.96 -19.70
CA GLU A 511 13.58 -5.86 -20.15
C GLU A 511 14.86 -5.52 -19.39
N ARG A 512 15.49 -6.48 -18.71
CA ARG A 512 16.59 -6.19 -17.76
C ARG A 512 17.71 -5.31 -18.31
N PHE A 513 18.10 -4.33 -17.50
CA PHE A 513 19.30 -3.50 -17.65
C PHE A 513 19.73 -2.80 -16.35
N ASP A 514 19.11 -3.14 -15.21
CA ASP A 514 19.25 -2.45 -13.92
C ASP A 514 20.52 -2.85 -13.14
N GLY A 515 21.11 -4.01 -13.48
CA GLY A 515 22.38 -4.45 -12.91
C GLY A 515 22.27 -5.00 -11.47
N ILE A 516 21.06 -5.32 -11.01
CA ILE A 516 20.82 -5.86 -9.66
C ILE A 516 20.71 -7.39 -9.73
N ASP A 517 21.38 -8.07 -8.79
CA ASP A 517 21.35 -9.54 -8.69
C ASP A 517 19.96 -10.09 -8.34
N GLY A 518 19.56 -11.15 -9.03
CA GLY A 518 18.29 -11.84 -8.82
C GLY A 518 17.28 -11.61 -9.94
N VAL A 519 16.31 -12.53 -10.05
CA VAL A 519 15.13 -12.38 -10.89
C VAL A 519 14.00 -11.92 -9.98
N GLU A 520 13.55 -10.68 -10.15
CA GLU A 520 12.31 -10.20 -9.54
C GLU A 520 11.09 -11.00 -10.04
N GLY A 521 9.98 -10.91 -9.31
CA GLY A 521 8.69 -11.38 -9.77
C GLY A 521 8.06 -10.46 -10.83
N ALA A 522 6.91 -10.85 -11.35
CA ALA A 522 6.12 -9.97 -12.19
C ALA A 522 5.32 -9.00 -11.31
N PHE A 523 5.46 -7.70 -11.52
CA PHE A 523 4.79 -6.69 -10.72
C PHE A 523 3.29 -6.67 -11.01
N GLY A 524 2.46 -6.85 -9.97
CA GLY A 524 1.02 -7.07 -10.12
C GLY A 524 0.31 -5.95 -10.89
N ILE A 525 0.69 -4.69 -10.64
CA ILE A 525 0.09 -3.53 -11.31
C ILE A 525 0.26 -3.54 -12.83
N CYS A 526 1.37 -4.07 -13.36
CA CYS A 526 1.61 -4.10 -14.81
C CYS A 526 0.55 -4.95 -15.52
N GLY A 527 0.12 -6.05 -14.87
CA GLY A 527 -1.00 -6.86 -15.35
C GLY A 527 -2.31 -6.06 -15.42
N PHE A 528 -2.59 -5.23 -14.40
CA PHE A 528 -3.78 -4.38 -14.37
C PHE A 528 -3.74 -3.23 -15.37
N TRP A 529 -2.57 -2.62 -15.63
CA TRP A 529 -2.42 -1.64 -16.72
C TRP A 529 -2.72 -2.25 -18.09
N ALA A 530 -2.30 -3.50 -18.32
CA ALA A 530 -2.63 -4.21 -19.54
C ALA A 530 -4.13 -4.51 -19.67
N ILE A 531 -4.83 -4.75 -18.55
CA ILE A 531 -6.29 -4.93 -18.56
C ILE A 531 -7.01 -3.62 -18.86
N ASP A 532 -6.61 -2.52 -18.22
CA ASP A 532 -7.15 -1.19 -18.49
C ASP A 532 -7.02 -0.81 -19.98
N ASN A 533 -5.85 -1.07 -20.57
CA ASN A 533 -5.61 -0.81 -21.99
C ASN A 533 -6.53 -1.63 -22.92
N LEU A 534 -6.71 -2.93 -22.63
CA LEU A 534 -7.65 -3.78 -23.38
C LEU A 534 -9.10 -3.30 -23.25
N ALA A 535 -9.53 -2.93 -22.04
CA ALA A 535 -10.87 -2.43 -21.80
C ALA A 535 -11.14 -1.12 -22.56
N LYS A 536 -10.18 -0.18 -22.54
CA LYS A 536 -10.26 1.09 -23.30
C LYS A 536 -10.29 0.91 -24.82
N ARG A 537 -9.78 -0.22 -25.34
CA ARG A 537 -9.88 -0.60 -26.77
C ARG A 537 -11.21 -1.25 -27.15
N GLY A 538 -12.10 -1.50 -26.18
CA GLY A 538 -13.32 -2.28 -26.37
C GLY A 538 -13.08 -3.80 -26.46
N GLU A 539 -11.87 -4.29 -26.16
CA GLU A 539 -11.52 -5.71 -26.19
C GLU A 539 -11.93 -6.41 -24.88
N LEU A 540 -13.23 -6.31 -24.56
CA LEU A 540 -13.81 -6.67 -23.27
C LEU A 540 -13.52 -8.12 -22.86
N ASP A 541 -13.74 -9.08 -23.75
CA ASP A 541 -13.51 -10.49 -23.43
C ASP A 541 -12.06 -10.79 -23.04
N ALA A 542 -11.09 -10.11 -23.69
CA ALA A 542 -9.68 -10.24 -23.36
C ALA A 542 -9.35 -9.60 -22.01
N ALA A 543 -9.90 -8.40 -21.75
CA ALA A 543 -9.76 -7.71 -20.48
C ALA A 543 -10.28 -8.57 -19.32
N GLU A 544 -11.46 -9.17 -19.46
CA GLU A 544 -12.08 -9.97 -18.40
C GLU A 544 -11.43 -11.33 -18.16
N ARG A 545 -10.94 -11.99 -19.22
CA ARG A 545 -10.13 -13.21 -19.06
C ARG A 545 -8.88 -12.90 -18.26
N ARG A 546 -8.18 -11.82 -18.60
CA ARG A 546 -6.94 -11.43 -17.92
C ARG A 546 -7.20 -10.92 -16.50
N PHE A 547 -8.30 -10.20 -16.27
CA PHE A 547 -8.72 -9.79 -14.93
C PHE A 547 -8.95 -10.99 -14.03
N ARG A 548 -9.72 -11.99 -14.47
CA ARG A 548 -9.94 -13.24 -13.72
C ARG A 548 -8.65 -14.01 -13.44
N GLN A 549 -7.70 -13.99 -14.37
CA GLN A 549 -6.37 -14.58 -14.13
C GLN A 549 -5.62 -13.83 -13.02
N MET A 550 -5.60 -12.50 -13.06
CA MET A 550 -4.98 -11.69 -12.00
C MET A 550 -5.64 -11.95 -10.64
N LEU A 551 -6.96 -12.12 -10.60
CA LEU A 551 -7.69 -12.42 -9.35
C LEU A 551 -7.23 -13.70 -8.65
N ALA A 552 -6.71 -14.69 -9.39
CA ALA A 552 -6.25 -15.95 -8.83
C ALA A 552 -4.96 -15.82 -8.01
N HIS A 553 -4.26 -14.68 -8.09
CA HIS A 553 -3.03 -14.42 -7.35
C HIS A 553 -3.25 -13.67 -6.02
N ALA A 554 -4.49 -13.32 -5.69
CA ALA A 554 -4.82 -12.83 -4.36
C ALA A 554 -4.65 -13.95 -3.33
N ASN A 555 -4.35 -13.62 -2.09
CA ASN A 555 -4.49 -14.59 -1.01
C ASN A 555 -5.97 -14.90 -0.72
N ASP A 556 -6.23 -15.78 0.25
CA ASP A 556 -7.58 -16.19 0.68
C ASP A 556 -8.48 -15.03 1.15
N LEU A 557 -7.91 -13.84 1.36
CA LEU A 557 -8.60 -12.64 1.82
C LEU A 557 -8.72 -11.55 0.74
N GLY A 558 -8.29 -11.84 -0.49
CA GLY A 558 -8.33 -10.90 -1.61
C GLY A 558 -7.24 -9.83 -1.56
N LEU A 559 -6.12 -10.08 -0.87
CA LEU A 559 -4.98 -9.18 -0.76
C LEU A 559 -3.86 -9.56 -1.74
N TYR A 560 -3.15 -8.56 -2.27
CA TYR A 560 -2.03 -8.76 -3.19
C TYR A 560 -0.73 -8.22 -2.60
N ALA A 561 0.36 -8.92 -2.89
CA ALA A 561 1.70 -8.37 -2.74
C ALA A 561 2.07 -7.46 -3.91
N GLU A 562 3.29 -6.92 -3.84
CA GLU A 562 3.89 -6.12 -4.90
C GLU A 562 4.09 -6.94 -6.19
N GLU A 563 4.70 -8.11 -6.05
CA GLU A 563 5.09 -8.96 -7.15
C GLU A 563 4.55 -10.39 -6.99
N ILE A 564 4.52 -11.10 -8.11
CA ILE A 564 4.07 -12.47 -8.20
C ILE A 564 5.19 -13.28 -8.85
N ASP A 565 5.64 -14.34 -8.18
CA ASP A 565 6.58 -15.28 -8.77
C ASP A 565 5.95 -15.95 -9.99
N VAL A 566 6.58 -15.81 -11.17
CA VAL A 566 5.97 -16.27 -12.43
C VAL A 566 5.89 -17.79 -12.53
N ALA A 567 6.70 -18.54 -11.77
CA ALA A 567 6.77 -19.99 -11.83
C ALA A 567 5.77 -20.65 -10.87
N SER A 568 5.71 -20.17 -9.64
CA SER A 568 4.90 -20.74 -8.55
C SER A 568 3.60 -19.99 -8.28
N GLY A 569 3.48 -18.73 -8.73
CA GLY A 569 2.38 -17.85 -8.38
C GLY A 569 2.46 -17.28 -6.96
N ALA A 570 3.57 -17.51 -6.23
CA ALA A 570 3.74 -17.04 -4.86
C ALA A 570 3.86 -15.51 -4.79
N ALA A 571 3.36 -14.95 -3.69
CA ALA A 571 3.53 -13.53 -3.36
C ALA A 571 4.99 -13.19 -3.08
N LEU A 572 5.48 -12.10 -3.69
CA LEU A 572 6.83 -11.54 -3.52
C LEU A 572 6.74 -10.01 -3.28
N GLY A 573 7.80 -9.44 -2.69
CA GLY A 573 7.85 -8.02 -2.36
C GLY A 573 6.91 -7.60 -1.22
N ASN A 574 6.73 -6.30 -1.04
CA ASN A 574 5.98 -5.77 0.11
C ASN A 574 4.49 -6.13 0.09
N PHE A 575 3.87 -6.22 1.28
CA PHE A 575 2.52 -6.79 1.43
C PHE A 575 1.67 -6.15 2.55
N PRO A 576 0.36 -5.92 2.30
CA PRO A 576 -0.25 -5.83 0.98
C PRO A 576 0.23 -4.55 0.26
N GLN A 577 0.26 -4.58 -1.07
CA GLN A 577 0.75 -3.47 -1.88
C GLN A 577 -0.40 -2.56 -2.34
N ALA A 578 -0.36 -1.28 -1.94
CA ALA A 578 -1.35 -0.28 -2.33
C ALA A 578 -1.45 -0.17 -3.85
N PHE A 579 -0.30 -0.05 -4.53
CA PHE A 579 -0.26 0.20 -5.98
C PHE A 579 -0.92 -0.94 -6.79
N THR A 580 -0.74 -2.20 -6.39
CA THR A 580 -1.43 -3.34 -7.01
C THR A 580 -2.95 -3.26 -6.83
N HIS A 581 -3.43 -2.90 -5.64
CA HIS A 581 -4.86 -2.69 -5.36
C HIS A 581 -5.45 -1.49 -6.13
N VAL A 582 -4.68 -0.41 -6.32
CA VAL A 582 -5.05 0.73 -7.18
C VAL A 582 -5.21 0.29 -8.63
N GLY A 583 -4.28 -0.53 -9.14
CA GLY A 583 -4.36 -1.14 -10.46
C GLY A 583 -5.66 -1.95 -10.65
N LEU A 584 -5.98 -2.82 -9.69
CA LEU A 584 -7.20 -3.63 -9.72
C LEU A 584 -8.45 -2.74 -9.84
N ILE A 585 -8.56 -1.71 -9.01
CA ILE A 585 -9.71 -0.81 -9.01
C ILE A 585 -9.85 -0.10 -10.36
N ASN A 586 -8.77 0.49 -10.88
CA ASN A 586 -8.81 1.21 -12.15
C ASN A 586 -9.16 0.28 -13.31
N ALA A 587 -8.59 -0.93 -13.36
CA ALA A 587 -8.94 -1.93 -14.36
C ALA A 587 -10.41 -2.37 -14.28
N ALA A 588 -10.95 -2.56 -13.07
CA ALA A 588 -12.36 -2.93 -12.87
C ALA A 588 -13.32 -1.80 -13.31
N VAL A 589 -12.96 -0.54 -13.06
CA VAL A 589 -13.68 0.65 -13.53
C VAL A 589 -13.61 0.76 -15.05
N ALA A 590 -12.45 0.50 -15.66
CA ALA A 590 -12.31 0.50 -17.11
C ALA A 590 -13.19 -0.57 -17.77
N ILE A 591 -13.26 -1.77 -17.19
CA ILE A 591 -14.16 -2.84 -17.66
C ILE A 591 -15.64 -2.44 -17.51
N GLU A 592 -16.03 -1.85 -16.37
CA GLU A 592 -17.41 -1.36 -16.17
C GLU A 592 -17.78 -0.31 -17.24
N ARG A 593 -16.89 0.64 -17.52
CA ARG A 593 -17.10 1.66 -18.54
C ARG A 593 -17.19 1.08 -19.96
N ALA A 594 -16.40 0.06 -20.28
CA ALA A 594 -16.43 -0.60 -21.58
C ALA A 594 -17.69 -1.49 -21.79
N ARG A 595 -18.40 -1.82 -20.71
CA ARG A 595 -19.68 -2.56 -20.75
C ARG A 595 -20.89 -1.63 -20.93
N ALA A 596 -20.77 -0.37 -20.52
CA ALA A 596 -21.80 0.65 -20.63
C ALA A 596 -21.87 1.20 -22.06
#